data_AF-A0A8C5B5B0-F1
#
_entry.id   AF-A0A8C5B5B0-F1
#
_cell.length_a   1.000
_cell.length_b   1.000
_cell.length_c   1.000
_cell.angle_alpha   90.00
_cell.angle_beta   90.00
_cell.angle_gamma   90.00
#
_symmetry.space_group_name_H-M   'P 1'
#
loop_
_entity.id
_entity.type
_entity.pdbx_description
1 polymer ?
#
loop_
_entity_poly.entity_id
_entity_poly.type
_entity_poly.pdbx_seq_one_letter_code
_entity_poly.pdbx_strand_id
1 'polypeptide(L)'
;MTPATLLLLLPALLLLLRLSGHLTSGAALGEGGFQNQTLPDFSLNGTGTVADPLAATADPPGSERPAPEEPDGGSAAAESFLYSGDRAALALGGCSRSYRPGARNPALPGGSYGPLGAAADGLANTANFLNLVFQASDLREATLEEDMEWYHALARALLEDTPLVQRALLTFDAEPAAEPEAQTTTPRLVLVALRGPGLKVPTILLQDLTKAWETLHPPGPPAGPAPGSGPDWDDGWFSDLKFPGAGARALGALSKRRGDGYVTNRSGVRWADSPFLECKDGRFLPAWLLTLSTSFYGLKPDLTPEFRGVIRVDVDIQSIDVDQCAVGEGWFSDTHQCNRTSMECEPIAGQGFRLGQYCCLCKEGYYNLDQQKGESPLTCYPSLPVCLPCWPGCRACLDGSPCRVQEDWVLRSVVMAGQGAFMVLVFFSMMAAYRHRRAKRIRASGLLLLETILFGSILLYFPVFILSFQPSTFRCILLRWVRMTGFSIVYGTVTLKMYRVLRVFLSRTAQRVPYMSSLHLLRILGMMLVTVCWFLCAWTVGVLQNRQRNVPILITSQTVDGQSFTTCSLDCWDYMMSVAELLFLCWGSSLCSAVRPVPSAFHEPRYMGIAIHNELLLSVTFQLLR
;
A
#
# COMPACT_ATOMS: atom_id res chain seq x y z
N MET A 1 -17.99 -41.74 -55.91
CA MET A 1 -17.30 -41.16 -54.73
C MET A 1 -18.16 -41.47 -53.51
N THR A 2 -17.61 -42.15 -52.50
CA THR A 2 -18.41 -42.70 -51.40
C THR A 2 -18.56 -41.67 -50.26
N PRO A 3 -19.63 -41.73 -49.44
CA PRO A 3 -19.80 -40.85 -48.29
C PRO A 3 -18.67 -40.96 -47.25
N ALA A 4 -17.89 -42.05 -47.29
CA ALA A 4 -16.71 -42.27 -46.46
C ALA A 4 -15.50 -41.39 -46.86
N THR A 5 -15.35 -41.05 -48.14
CA THR A 5 -14.29 -40.12 -48.60
C THR A 5 -14.61 -38.66 -48.24
N LEU A 6 -15.90 -38.30 -48.13
CA LEU A 6 -16.32 -36.96 -47.74
C LEU A 6 -16.10 -36.70 -46.23
N LEU A 7 -16.30 -37.72 -45.38
CA LEU A 7 -16.08 -37.63 -43.92
C LEU A 7 -14.60 -37.59 -43.50
N LEU A 8 -13.71 -38.16 -44.32
CA LEU A 8 -12.25 -38.08 -44.10
C LEU A 8 -11.66 -36.73 -44.56
N LEU A 9 -12.30 -36.07 -45.52
CA LEU A 9 -11.86 -34.78 -46.05
C LEU A 9 -12.47 -33.58 -45.32
N LEU A 10 -13.60 -33.75 -44.61
CA LEU A 10 -14.25 -32.67 -43.87
C LEU A 10 -13.35 -31.93 -42.86
N PRO A 11 -12.56 -32.61 -42.00
CA PRO A 11 -11.67 -31.91 -41.07
C PRO A 11 -10.49 -31.23 -41.80
N ALA A 12 -9.98 -31.83 -42.88
CA ALA A 12 -8.94 -31.21 -43.71
C ALA A 12 -9.45 -30.01 -44.51
N LEU A 13 -10.71 -30.04 -44.97
CA LEU A 13 -11.39 -28.96 -45.67
C LEU A 13 -11.73 -27.80 -44.72
N LEU A 14 -12.17 -28.08 -43.50
CA LEU A 14 -12.37 -27.08 -42.44
C LEU A 14 -11.05 -26.42 -42.01
N LEU A 15 -9.94 -27.18 -42.02
CA LEU A 15 -8.60 -26.66 -41.78
C LEU A 15 -8.13 -25.75 -42.94
N LEU A 16 -8.36 -26.16 -44.19
CA LEU A 16 -8.05 -25.36 -45.39
C LEU A 16 -8.88 -24.07 -45.48
N LEU A 17 -10.16 -24.09 -45.07
CA LEU A 17 -11.02 -22.90 -44.95
C LEU A 17 -10.54 -21.93 -43.86
N ARG A 18 -9.96 -22.42 -42.75
CA ARG A 18 -9.32 -21.57 -41.74
C ARG A 18 -8.02 -20.93 -42.24
N LEU A 19 -7.22 -21.67 -43.01
CA LEU A 19 -5.98 -21.16 -43.61
C LEU A 19 -6.25 -20.12 -44.73
N SER A 20 -7.33 -20.27 -45.49
CA SER A 20 -7.72 -19.28 -46.51
C SER A 20 -8.39 -18.01 -45.92
N GLY A 21 -9.01 -18.11 -44.75
CA GLY A 21 -9.44 -16.94 -43.96
C GLY A 21 -8.27 -16.09 -43.44
N HIS A 22 -7.10 -16.69 -43.22
CA HIS A 22 -5.91 -15.97 -42.75
C HIS A 22 -5.11 -15.28 -43.88
N LEU A 23 -5.27 -15.72 -45.13
CA LEU A 23 -4.64 -15.07 -46.30
C LEU A 23 -5.49 -13.95 -46.93
N THR A 24 -6.77 -13.80 -46.54
CA THR A 24 -7.66 -12.76 -47.08
C THR A 24 -7.73 -11.49 -46.22
N SER A 25 -7.17 -11.49 -45.01
CA SER A 25 -7.01 -10.27 -44.20
C SER A 25 -5.79 -9.41 -44.54
N GLY A 26 -5.04 -9.79 -45.59
CA GLY A 26 -3.83 -9.10 -46.03
C GLY A 26 -3.98 -8.32 -47.34
N ALA A 27 -5.14 -7.75 -47.68
CA ALA A 27 -5.26 -6.77 -48.77
C ALA A 27 -6.65 -6.12 -48.82
N ALA A 28 -6.76 -4.85 -48.40
CA ALA A 28 -7.50 -3.79 -49.11
C ALA A 28 -7.46 -2.47 -48.32
N LEU A 29 -7.19 -1.39 -49.07
CA LEU A 29 -7.10 0.00 -48.66
C LEU A 29 -8.47 0.59 -48.25
N GLY A 30 -8.40 1.76 -47.61
CA GLY A 30 -9.53 2.46 -47.01
C GLY A 30 -10.49 3.15 -47.99
N GLU A 31 -11.64 3.53 -47.44
CA GLU A 31 -12.41 4.73 -47.79
C GLU A 31 -13.40 5.02 -46.66
N GLY A 32 -13.70 6.31 -46.45
CA GLY A 32 -14.37 6.83 -45.27
C GLY A 32 -15.87 6.54 -45.17
N GLY A 33 -16.43 6.84 -44.00
CA GLY A 33 -17.85 6.71 -43.74
C GLY A 33 -18.24 7.11 -42.32
N PHE A 34 -18.67 8.35 -42.18
CA PHE A 34 -19.35 8.98 -41.05
C PHE A 34 -20.62 8.20 -40.62
N GLN A 35 -20.85 7.96 -39.32
CA GLN A 35 -22.03 8.40 -38.55
C GLN A 35 -22.21 7.68 -37.19
N ASN A 36 -22.26 8.52 -36.14
CA ASN A 36 -23.23 8.62 -35.04
C ASN A 36 -23.70 7.41 -34.22
N GLN A 37 -23.46 7.50 -32.90
CA GLN A 37 -24.41 7.51 -31.75
C GLN A 37 -23.65 6.97 -30.51
N THR A 38 -23.71 7.48 -29.29
CA THR A 38 -24.43 8.57 -28.58
C THR A 38 -23.80 8.65 -27.19
N LEU A 39 -23.23 9.81 -26.83
CA LEU A 39 -22.91 10.21 -25.45
C LEU A 39 -24.12 10.96 -24.88
N PRO A 40 -24.47 10.82 -23.59
CA PRO A 40 -25.36 11.78 -22.95
C PRO A 40 -24.54 13.01 -22.50
N ASP A 41 -24.81 14.14 -23.15
CA ASP A 41 -24.49 15.49 -22.68
C ASP A 41 -25.31 15.83 -21.43
N PHE A 42 -24.69 16.46 -20.43
CA PHE A 42 -25.41 17.35 -19.53
C PHE A 42 -24.69 18.70 -19.50
N SER A 43 -25.28 19.64 -20.23
CA SER A 43 -24.80 21.00 -20.43
C SER A 43 -25.14 21.89 -19.23
N LEU A 44 -24.15 22.67 -18.81
CA LEU A 44 -24.32 23.90 -18.05
C LEU A 44 -24.86 25.02 -18.96
N ASN A 45 -26.00 25.62 -18.61
CA ASN A 45 -26.19 27.07 -18.59
C ASN A 45 -27.62 27.47 -18.21
N GLY A 46 -27.76 28.49 -17.37
CA GLY A 46 -29.05 29.15 -17.14
C GLY A 46 -29.16 29.94 -15.83
N THR A 47 -28.61 31.14 -15.85
CA THR A 47 -28.88 32.30 -14.96
C THR A 47 -30.33 32.45 -14.49
N GLY A 48 -30.54 32.86 -13.23
CA GLY A 48 -31.76 33.58 -12.82
C GLY A 48 -32.21 33.39 -11.36
N THR A 49 -31.75 34.28 -10.46
CA THR A 49 -32.55 35.00 -9.44
C THR A 49 -33.53 34.29 -8.50
N VAL A 50 -33.29 34.53 -7.20
CA VAL A 50 -34.26 34.83 -6.12
C VAL A 50 -35.01 33.65 -5.48
N ALA A 51 -34.63 33.32 -4.23
CA ALA A 51 -35.48 33.37 -3.02
C ALA A 51 -34.97 32.42 -1.91
N ASP A 52 -34.74 32.98 -0.71
CA ASP A 52 -34.66 32.25 0.56
C ASP A 52 -35.94 31.43 0.82
N PRO A 53 -35.88 30.46 1.76
CA PRO A 53 -36.63 30.72 2.99
C PRO A 53 -35.91 30.35 4.29
N LEU A 54 -36.12 31.23 5.26
CA LEU A 54 -35.91 31.06 6.69
C LEU A 54 -36.61 29.81 7.27
N ALA A 55 -35.99 29.21 8.27
CA ALA A 55 -36.68 28.65 9.42
C ALA A 55 -35.94 29.08 10.69
N ALA A 56 -36.59 29.99 11.42
CA ALA A 56 -36.13 30.61 12.64
C ALA A 56 -36.55 29.81 13.88
N THR A 57 -35.71 29.81 14.90
CA THR A 57 -36.12 29.65 16.30
C THR A 57 -35.38 30.69 17.14
N ALA A 58 -36.14 31.69 17.62
CA ALA A 58 -35.85 32.64 18.71
C ALA A 58 -35.77 31.88 20.07
N ASP A 59 -35.15 32.29 21.17
CA ASP A 59 -34.67 33.56 21.80
C ASP A 59 -33.64 33.17 22.92
N PRO A 60 -32.94 34.03 23.74
CA PRO A 60 -33.27 35.40 24.21
C PRO A 60 -32.08 36.42 24.24
N PRO A 61 -32.29 37.68 24.68
CA PRO A 61 -31.41 38.81 24.40
C PRO A 61 -30.40 39.08 25.53
N GLY A 62 -29.24 39.63 25.15
CA GLY A 62 -28.33 40.31 26.07
C GLY A 62 -26.90 39.76 26.07
N SER A 63 -26.11 40.12 25.07
CA SER A 63 -24.68 40.40 25.22
C SER A 63 -24.19 41.04 23.91
N GLU A 64 -23.74 42.29 23.98
CA GLU A 64 -23.07 42.97 22.87
C GLU A 64 -21.85 42.15 22.45
N ARG A 65 -21.88 41.59 21.23
CA ARG A 65 -20.65 41.10 20.58
C ARG A 65 -19.84 42.31 20.14
N PRO A 66 -18.54 42.41 20.47
CA PRO A 66 -17.65 43.34 19.78
C PRO A 66 -17.58 42.96 18.29
N ALA A 67 -17.47 43.97 17.44
CA ALA A 67 -17.34 43.84 16.00
C ALA A 67 -16.11 42.99 15.60
N PRO A 68 -16.08 42.40 14.39
CA PRO A 68 -14.90 41.67 13.92
C PRO A 68 -13.74 42.66 13.69
N GLU A 69 -12.60 42.43 14.35
CA GLU A 69 -11.36 43.16 14.09
C GLU A 69 -10.89 42.92 12.64
N GLU A 70 -10.44 43.98 11.96
CA GLU A 70 -9.79 43.90 10.65
C GLU A 70 -8.55 42.98 10.71
N PRO A 71 -8.22 42.26 9.63
CA PRO A 71 -7.02 41.42 9.64
C PRO A 71 -5.78 42.31 9.67
N ASP A 72 -5.07 42.30 10.80
CA ASP A 72 -3.74 42.90 10.95
C ASP A 72 -2.84 42.43 9.79
N GLY A 73 -2.48 43.33 8.86
CA GLY A 73 -1.66 43.00 7.68
C GLY A 73 -0.30 42.37 8.01
N GLY A 74 0.17 42.47 9.26
CA GLY A 74 1.35 41.76 9.76
C GLY A 74 1.16 40.25 9.89
N SER A 75 -0.03 39.77 10.23
CA SER A 75 -0.31 38.32 10.37
C SER A 75 -0.15 37.60 9.03
N ALA A 76 -0.66 38.20 7.94
CA ALA A 76 -0.56 37.64 6.60
C ALA A 76 0.90 37.52 6.11
N ALA A 77 1.76 38.49 6.45
CA ALA A 77 3.18 38.43 6.11
C ALA A 77 3.89 37.26 6.83
N ALA A 78 3.61 37.07 8.13
CA ALA A 78 4.17 35.98 8.91
C ALA A 78 3.67 34.60 8.44
N GLU A 79 2.39 34.48 8.08
CA GLU A 79 1.83 33.27 7.45
C GLU A 79 2.48 32.98 6.10
N SER A 80 2.66 33.99 5.25
CA SER A 80 3.32 33.82 3.96
C SER A 80 4.77 33.35 4.12
N PHE A 81 5.48 33.84 5.15
CA PHE A 81 6.83 33.43 5.48
C PHE A 81 6.89 31.97 5.96
N LEU A 82 5.85 31.49 6.66
CA LEU A 82 5.76 30.10 7.09
C LEU A 82 5.74 29.12 5.91
N TYR A 83 5.20 29.50 4.74
CA TYR A 83 5.20 28.66 3.53
C TYR A 83 6.39 28.94 2.59
N SER A 84 6.73 30.22 2.36
CA SER A 84 7.76 30.62 1.40
C SER A 84 9.18 30.64 1.98
N GLY A 85 9.30 30.97 3.26
CA GLY A 85 10.53 31.34 3.94
C GLY A 85 11.32 32.47 3.27
N ASP A 86 10.65 33.36 2.55
CA ASP A 86 11.26 34.54 1.94
C ASP A 86 11.49 35.65 2.98
N ARG A 87 12.77 35.85 3.33
CA ARG A 87 13.19 36.86 4.31
C ARG A 87 12.95 38.28 3.84
N ALA A 88 13.01 38.55 2.54
CA ALA A 88 12.82 39.88 1.99
C ALA A 88 11.35 40.29 2.04
N ALA A 89 10.44 39.38 1.69
CA ALA A 89 9.00 39.59 1.80
C ALA A 89 8.56 39.83 3.26
N LEU A 90 9.11 39.06 4.21
CA LEU A 90 8.83 39.23 5.63
C LEU A 90 9.27 40.61 6.15
N ALA A 91 10.44 41.11 5.73
CA ALA A 91 10.96 42.39 6.16
C ALA A 91 10.13 43.60 5.68
N LEU A 92 9.32 43.43 4.62
CA LEU A 92 8.38 44.44 4.13
C LEU A 92 7.09 44.49 4.96
N GLY A 93 6.74 43.41 5.66
CA GLY A 93 5.59 43.34 6.55
C GLY A 93 5.87 44.01 7.89
N GLY A 94 5.10 45.05 8.23
CA GLY A 94 5.14 45.64 9.57
C GLY A 94 4.52 44.73 10.62
N CYS A 95 4.98 44.83 11.87
CA CYS A 95 4.43 44.09 13.00
C CYS A 95 4.19 45.00 14.20
N SER A 96 3.14 44.72 14.96
CA SER A 96 2.86 45.37 16.25
C SER A 96 3.22 44.46 17.44
N ARG A 97 3.07 43.14 17.27
CA ARG A 97 3.34 42.10 18.27
C ARG A 97 4.03 40.89 17.62
N SER A 98 4.57 39.99 18.45
CA SER A 98 5.08 38.71 17.96
C SER A 98 3.96 37.87 17.36
N TYR A 99 4.30 37.03 16.38
CA TYR A 99 3.34 36.17 15.72
C TYR A 99 3.53 34.72 16.17
N ARG A 100 2.45 34.07 16.61
CA ARG A 100 2.40 32.64 16.97
C ARG A 100 1.44 31.94 16.01
N PRO A 101 1.89 30.92 15.24
CA PRO A 101 0.99 30.15 14.42
C PRO A 101 0.13 29.26 15.31
N GLY A 102 -1.14 29.08 14.93
CA GLY A 102 -2.04 28.16 15.63
C GLY A 102 -1.52 26.72 15.55
N ALA A 103 -0.99 26.20 16.65
CA ALA A 103 -0.59 24.80 16.75
C ALA A 103 -1.82 23.92 16.99
N ARG A 104 -1.98 22.86 16.18
CA ARG A 104 -3.12 21.93 16.33
C ARG A 104 -2.89 20.92 17.46
N ASN A 105 -1.62 20.57 17.70
CA ASN A 105 -1.15 19.70 18.78
C ASN A 105 0.02 20.37 19.50
N PRO A 106 -0.11 20.77 20.78
CA PRO A 106 0.95 21.46 21.53
C PRO A 106 2.10 20.53 21.95
N ALA A 107 1.90 19.22 21.92
CA ALA A 107 2.93 18.24 22.29
C ALA A 107 3.92 18.02 21.14
N LEU A 108 5.22 18.19 21.41
CA LEU A 108 6.27 17.75 20.50
C LEU A 108 6.34 16.21 20.49
N PRO A 109 6.52 15.58 19.31
CA PRO A 109 6.84 14.16 19.24
C PRO A 109 8.20 13.92 19.87
N GLY A 110 8.28 12.94 20.76
CA GLY A 110 9.52 12.41 21.31
C GLY A 110 10.36 11.73 20.24
N GLY A 111 11.04 12.49 19.38
CA GLY A 111 11.94 11.95 18.36
C GLY A 111 12.46 12.94 17.32
N SER A 112 11.63 13.88 16.84
CA SER A 112 11.96 14.67 15.63
C SER A 112 12.82 15.92 15.87
N TYR A 113 13.03 16.33 17.13
CA TYR A 113 13.82 17.52 17.47
C TYR A 113 15.15 17.16 18.14
N GLY A 114 15.86 16.17 17.59
CA GLY A 114 17.21 15.76 18.02
C GLY A 114 18.18 16.94 18.26
N PRO A 115 18.25 17.97 17.38
CA PRO A 115 19.11 19.14 17.57
C PRO A 115 18.76 19.99 18.79
N LEU A 116 17.48 20.03 19.19
CA LEU A 116 17.03 20.76 20.39
C LEU A 116 17.42 20.03 21.68
N GLY A 117 17.88 18.78 21.57
CA GLY A 117 18.33 18.01 22.72
C GLY A 117 19.49 18.66 23.47
N ALA A 118 20.47 19.21 22.75
CA ALA A 118 21.60 19.89 23.37
C ALA A 118 21.17 21.12 24.18
N ALA A 119 20.21 21.91 23.67
CA ALA A 119 19.66 23.06 24.38
C ALA A 119 18.87 22.65 25.63
N ALA A 120 18.07 21.57 25.54
CA ALA A 120 17.35 21.02 26.68
C ALA A 120 18.29 20.42 27.74
N ASP A 121 19.35 19.73 27.32
CA ASP A 121 20.36 19.17 28.21
C ASP A 121 21.15 20.28 28.90
N GLY A 122 21.52 21.34 28.18
CA GLY A 122 22.16 22.54 28.72
C GLY A 122 21.29 23.21 29.80
N LEU A 123 20.00 23.44 29.51
CA LEU A 123 19.02 23.94 30.48
C LEU A 123 18.93 23.08 31.74
N ALA A 124 18.81 21.76 31.58
CA ALA A 124 18.72 20.83 32.70
C ALA A 124 20.00 20.84 33.55
N ASN A 125 21.17 20.88 32.92
CA ASN A 125 22.46 20.95 33.60
C ASN A 125 22.62 22.28 34.37
N THR A 126 22.22 23.40 33.77
CA THR A 126 22.24 24.71 34.44
C THR A 126 21.28 24.75 35.62
N ALA A 127 20.06 24.20 35.47
CA ALA A 127 19.12 24.07 36.57
C ALA A 127 19.70 23.21 37.70
N ASN A 128 20.37 22.10 37.37
CA ASN A 128 21.02 21.23 38.35
C ASN A 128 22.20 21.90 39.05
N PHE A 129 22.98 22.71 38.35
CA PHE A 129 24.03 23.52 38.96
C PHE A 129 23.45 24.53 39.96
N LEU A 130 22.39 25.27 39.58
CA LEU A 130 21.72 26.20 40.48
C LEU A 130 21.06 25.50 41.66
N ASN A 131 20.41 24.35 41.42
CA ASN A 131 19.87 23.50 42.48
C ASN A 131 20.97 23.15 43.49
N LEU A 132 22.13 22.64 43.06
CA LEU A 132 23.23 22.30 43.97
C LEU A 132 23.74 23.51 44.76
N VAL A 133 23.79 24.68 44.13
CA VAL A 133 24.22 25.93 44.76
C VAL A 133 23.25 26.37 45.87
N PHE A 134 21.96 26.43 45.58
CA PHE A 134 20.93 26.87 46.52
C PHE A 134 20.58 25.80 47.57
N GLN A 135 20.93 24.54 47.35
CA GLN A 135 20.78 23.47 48.34
C GLN A 135 21.95 23.40 49.34
N ALA A 136 23.13 23.90 48.96
CA ALA A 136 24.34 23.80 49.78
C ALA A 136 24.60 25.04 50.65
N SER A 137 24.02 26.19 50.33
CA SER A 137 24.27 27.43 51.08
C SER A 137 23.10 28.41 51.06
N ASP A 138 22.47 28.60 52.22
CA ASP A 138 21.45 29.64 52.44
C ASP A 138 22.04 31.06 52.32
N LEU A 139 23.34 31.22 52.57
CA LEU A 139 24.06 32.51 52.52
C LEU A 139 24.08 33.17 51.13
N ARG A 140 24.02 32.39 50.04
CA ARG A 140 24.07 32.92 48.66
C ARG A 140 22.75 33.53 48.19
N GLU A 141 21.68 33.37 48.95
CA GLU A 141 20.39 34.00 48.69
C GLU A 141 20.38 35.48 49.11
N ALA A 142 21.25 35.85 50.07
CA ALA A 142 21.39 37.22 50.55
C ALA A 142 22.24 38.10 49.62
N THR A 143 23.08 37.50 48.76
CA THR A 143 24.12 38.19 47.96
C THR A 143 23.88 38.07 46.44
N LEU A 144 22.63 37.91 45.99
CA LEU A 144 22.32 37.73 44.56
C LEU A 144 22.84 38.88 43.67
N GLU A 145 22.80 40.12 44.16
CA GLU A 145 23.31 41.30 43.44
C GLU A 145 24.84 41.34 43.40
N GLU A 146 25.51 40.84 44.44
CA GLU A 146 26.99 40.78 44.52
C GLU A 146 27.55 39.66 43.60
N ASP A 147 26.80 38.57 43.44
CA ASP A 147 27.14 37.42 42.59
C ASP A 147 26.65 37.57 41.13
N MET A 148 26.14 38.75 40.73
CA MET A 148 25.57 38.99 39.40
C MET A 148 26.51 38.61 38.25
N GLU A 149 27.82 38.82 38.40
CA GLU A 149 28.82 38.45 37.37
C GLU A 149 28.87 36.93 37.12
N TRP A 150 28.70 36.12 38.16
CA TRP A 150 28.64 34.65 38.05
C TRP A 150 27.41 34.18 37.29
N TYR A 151 26.25 34.77 37.58
CA TYR A 151 25.01 34.43 36.89
C TYR A 151 24.99 34.92 35.44
N HIS A 152 25.63 36.05 35.14
CA HIS A 152 25.88 36.49 33.78
C HIS A 152 26.81 35.54 33.01
N ALA A 153 27.86 35.03 33.65
CA ALA A 153 28.72 34.01 33.06
C ALA A 153 27.95 32.71 32.77
N LEU A 154 27.03 32.33 33.66
CA LEU A 154 26.17 31.17 33.47
C LEU A 154 25.18 31.35 32.30
N ALA A 155 24.55 32.53 32.20
CA ALA A 155 23.70 32.88 31.07
C ALA A 155 24.46 32.89 29.74
N ARG A 156 25.69 33.41 29.75
CA ARG A 156 26.60 33.40 28.60
C ARG A 156 26.96 31.98 28.18
N ALA A 157 27.29 31.10 29.13
CA ALA A 157 27.68 29.72 28.84
C ALA A 157 26.59 28.94 28.09
N LEU A 158 25.31 29.17 28.40
CA LEU A 158 24.19 28.57 27.66
C LEU A 158 24.19 28.93 26.16
N LEU A 159 24.57 30.17 25.82
CA LEU A 159 24.67 30.63 24.44
C LEU A 159 25.96 30.12 23.76
N GLU A 160 27.05 29.92 24.49
CA GLU A 160 28.32 29.45 23.93
C GLU A 160 28.29 27.94 23.62
N ASP A 161 27.64 27.16 24.49
CA ASP A 161 27.55 25.70 24.36
C ASP A 161 26.62 25.26 23.22
N THR A 162 25.60 26.06 22.90
CA THR A 162 24.59 25.70 21.88
C THR A 162 24.39 26.81 20.84
N PRO A 163 24.75 26.57 19.56
CA PRO A 163 24.72 27.61 18.53
C PRO A 163 23.30 28.01 18.11
N LEU A 164 22.29 27.19 18.43
CA LEU A 164 20.89 27.45 18.14
C LEU A 164 20.25 28.42 19.15
N VAL A 165 20.81 28.57 20.36
CA VAL A 165 20.25 29.48 21.37
C VAL A 165 20.59 30.93 20.99
N GLN A 166 19.54 31.74 20.79
CA GLN A 166 19.65 33.16 20.46
C GLN A 166 19.54 34.05 21.69
N ARG A 167 18.77 33.62 22.69
CA ARG A 167 18.51 34.35 23.93
C ARG A 167 18.45 33.38 25.10
N ALA A 168 19.06 33.75 26.22
CA ALA A 168 18.89 33.10 27.51
C ALA A 168 18.47 34.12 28.56
N LEU A 169 17.54 33.74 29.42
CA LEU A 169 16.93 34.55 30.45
C LEU A 169 17.02 33.77 31.76
N LEU A 170 17.64 34.36 32.78
CA LEU A 170 17.62 33.84 34.14
C LEU A 170 16.78 34.78 34.99
N THR A 171 15.73 34.24 35.60
CA THR A 171 14.81 34.96 36.49
C THR A 171 14.87 34.35 37.88
N PHE A 172 15.04 35.18 38.90
CA PHE A 172 15.05 34.79 40.31
C PHE A 172 13.79 35.32 40.99
N ASP A 173 13.19 34.51 41.86
CA ASP A 173 11.94 34.87 42.56
C ASP A 173 12.19 35.85 43.73
N ALA A 174 11.24 36.76 44.00
CA ALA A 174 11.40 37.85 44.95
C ALA A 174 11.35 37.44 46.43
N GLU A 175 10.42 36.58 46.88
CA GLU A 175 10.46 36.01 48.24
C GLU A 175 9.37 34.94 48.46
N PRO A 176 9.58 33.96 49.38
CA PRO A 176 8.67 32.83 49.59
C PRO A 176 7.66 32.98 50.74
N ALA A 177 7.62 34.13 51.44
CA ALA A 177 7.02 34.25 52.77
C ALA A 177 5.88 35.27 52.93
N ALA A 178 5.23 35.70 51.84
CA ALA A 178 3.98 36.44 51.95
C ALA A 178 2.78 35.47 51.88
N GLU A 179 1.83 35.66 52.79
CA GLU A 179 0.55 34.94 52.84
C GLU A 179 -0.15 34.90 51.46
N PRO A 180 -1.06 33.93 51.21
CA PRO A 180 -1.62 33.61 49.89
C PRO A 180 -2.38 34.75 49.17
N GLU A 181 -2.50 35.93 49.77
CA GLU A 181 -3.36 37.03 49.32
C GLU A 181 -2.61 38.19 48.60
N ALA A 182 -1.28 38.17 48.53
CA ALA A 182 -0.50 39.17 47.77
C ALA A 182 0.32 38.51 46.65
N GLN A 183 -0.32 38.16 45.55
CA GLN A 183 0.34 37.62 44.35
C GLN A 183 1.06 38.74 43.57
N THR A 184 2.22 39.16 44.06
CA THR A 184 3.15 39.99 43.28
C THR A 184 4.04 39.06 42.44
N THR A 185 3.93 39.17 41.11
CA THR A 185 4.66 38.38 40.10
C THR A 185 6.07 38.91 39.81
N THR A 186 6.57 39.79 40.66
CA THR A 186 7.77 40.58 40.37
C THR A 186 9.02 39.79 40.76
N PRO A 187 9.94 39.51 39.82
CA PRO A 187 11.18 38.79 40.11
C PRO A 187 12.21 39.68 40.80
N ARG A 188 13.08 39.09 41.63
CA ARG A 188 14.15 39.79 42.35
C ARG A 188 15.30 40.22 41.44
N LEU A 189 15.60 39.39 40.44
CA LEU A 189 16.71 39.58 39.51
C LEU A 189 16.36 38.95 38.16
N VAL A 190 16.61 39.70 37.09
CA VAL A 190 16.34 39.28 35.70
C VAL A 190 17.55 39.58 34.83
N LEU A 191 18.26 38.53 34.44
CA LEU A 191 19.45 38.62 33.61
C LEU A 191 19.18 38.05 32.22
N VAL A 192 19.57 38.80 31.19
CA VAL A 192 19.44 38.38 29.79
C VAL A 192 20.81 38.28 29.14
N ALA A 193 21.04 37.18 28.43
CA ALA A 193 22.12 37.03 27.47
C ALA A 193 21.52 36.94 26.06
N LEU A 194 21.98 37.80 25.16
CA LEU A 194 21.51 37.91 23.77
C LEU A 194 22.67 37.69 22.81
N ARG A 195 22.45 36.91 21.77
CA ARG A 195 23.39 36.78 20.67
C ARG A 195 23.25 37.98 19.73
N GLY A 196 24.27 38.82 19.68
CA GLY A 196 24.31 40.02 18.84
C GLY A 196 24.72 39.73 17.39
N PRO A 197 24.38 40.62 16.44
CA PRO A 197 24.79 40.51 15.04
C PRO A 197 26.29 40.86 14.90
N GLY A 198 27.17 39.87 15.07
CA GLY A 198 28.62 40.01 14.85
C GLY A 198 29.03 39.49 13.48
N LEU A 199 29.77 40.29 12.70
CA LEU A 199 30.15 39.93 11.31
C LEU A 199 31.10 38.72 11.18
N LYS A 200 31.74 38.25 12.27
CA LYS A 200 32.65 37.07 12.25
C LYS A 200 32.73 36.28 13.57
N VAL A 201 32.39 36.89 14.72
CA VAL A 201 32.28 36.23 16.04
C VAL A 201 30.97 36.71 16.67
N PRO A 202 30.07 35.82 17.12
CA PRO A 202 28.84 36.23 17.78
C PRO A 202 29.20 36.94 19.09
N THR A 203 28.89 38.24 19.19
CA THR A 203 29.07 39.00 20.42
C THR A 203 27.89 38.72 21.34
N ILE A 204 28.15 38.19 22.54
CA ILE A 204 27.09 37.96 23.53
C ILE A 204 26.91 39.23 24.36
N LEU A 205 25.75 39.86 24.25
CA LEU A 205 25.35 41.03 25.01
C LEU A 205 24.64 40.58 26.30
N LEU A 206 25.12 41.09 27.43
CA LEU A 206 24.53 40.85 28.74
C LEU A 206 23.75 42.09 29.16
N GLN A 207 22.53 41.91 29.65
CA GLN A 207 21.68 42.99 30.15
C GLN A 207 21.02 42.58 31.47
N ASP A 208 20.92 43.54 32.38
CA ASP A 208 20.09 43.45 33.58
C ASP A 208 18.76 44.15 33.31
N LEU A 209 17.66 43.39 33.32
CA LEU A 209 16.30 43.90 33.12
C LEU A 209 15.51 44.02 34.42
N THR A 210 16.13 43.82 35.58
CA THR A 210 15.45 43.81 36.88
C THR A 210 14.65 45.11 37.11
N LYS A 211 15.27 46.27 36.83
CA LYS A 211 14.61 47.59 36.97
C LYS A 211 13.60 47.91 35.88
N ALA A 212 13.71 47.25 34.73
CA ALA A 212 12.83 47.44 33.58
C ALA A 212 11.64 46.47 33.60
N TRP A 213 11.62 45.49 34.51
CA TRP A 213 10.61 44.43 34.55
C TRP A 213 9.18 44.98 34.61
N GLU A 214 8.91 45.89 35.54
CA GLU A 214 7.59 46.52 35.72
C GLU A 214 7.14 47.34 34.50
N THR A 215 8.11 47.95 33.80
CA THR A 215 7.83 48.73 32.59
C THR A 215 7.57 47.85 31.37
N LEU A 216 8.13 46.64 31.37
CA LEU A 216 7.96 45.64 30.33
C LEU A 216 6.71 44.78 30.57
N HIS A 217 6.26 44.66 31.82
CA HIS A 217 5.13 43.83 32.24
C HIS A 217 4.16 44.60 33.16
N PRO A 218 3.32 45.50 32.59
CA PRO A 218 2.38 46.26 33.38
C PRO A 218 1.31 45.35 34.02
N PRO A 219 0.96 45.51 35.31
CA PRO A 219 -0.04 44.69 35.97
C PRO A 219 -1.46 45.04 35.50
N GLY A 220 -2.12 44.18 34.72
CA GLY A 220 -3.53 44.37 34.33
C GLY A 220 -4.18 43.18 33.58
N PRO A 221 -5.53 43.04 33.62
CA PRO A 221 -6.27 42.00 32.89
C PRO A 221 -6.27 42.25 31.37
N PRO A 222 -6.59 41.25 30.51
CA PRO A 222 -6.35 41.32 29.07
C PRO A 222 -7.30 42.31 28.40
N ALA A 223 -6.86 43.57 28.24
CA ALA A 223 -7.58 44.58 27.48
C ALA A 223 -6.60 45.54 26.79
N GLY A 224 -6.42 45.33 25.50
CA GLY A 224 -6.01 46.38 24.55
C GLY A 224 -4.51 46.64 24.39
N PRO A 225 -4.08 47.07 23.17
CA PRO A 225 -2.69 47.04 22.74
C PRO A 225 -1.89 48.22 23.30
N ALA A 226 -0.81 47.93 24.02
CA ALA A 226 0.25 48.90 24.26
C ALA A 226 1.21 48.92 23.05
N PRO A 227 1.42 50.06 22.37
CA PRO A 227 2.36 50.18 21.27
C PRO A 227 3.77 50.33 21.85
N GLY A 228 4.51 49.22 21.92
CA GLY A 228 5.89 49.21 22.41
C GLY A 228 6.75 48.32 21.54
N SER A 229 7.80 48.89 20.96
CA SER A 229 8.82 48.26 20.11
C SER A 229 9.74 47.26 20.83
N GLY A 230 9.29 46.69 21.95
CA GLY A 230 10.04 45.74 22.76
C GLY A 230 9.80 44.28 22.34
N PRO A 231 10.69 43.35 22.73
CA PRO A 231 10.42 41.92 22.61
C PRO A 231 9.09 41.56 23.28
N ASP A 232 8.29 40.69 22.66
CA ASP A 232 7.04 40.19 23.26
C ASP A 232 7.37 39.26 24.44
N TRP A 233 7.35 39.83 25.64
CA TRP A 233 7.57 39.12 26.89
C TRP A 233 6.23 38.66 27.45
N ASP A 234 5.68 37.59 26.87
CA ASP A 234 4.59 36.85 27.50
C ASP A 234 5.13 36.22 28.79
N ASP A 235 4.53 36.52 29.95
CA ASP A 235 4.95 36.04 31.28
C ASP A 235 4.21 34.79 31.77
N GLY A 236 3.30 34.26 30.95
CA GLY A 236 2.54 33.04 31.27
C GLY A 236 3.47 31.90 31.70
N TRP A 237 4.62 31.73 31.03
CA TRP A 237 5.62 30.71 31.37
C TRP A 237 6.19 30.82 32.79
N PHE A 238 6.45 32.04 33.29
CA PHE A 238 7.01 32.23 34.63
C PHE A 238 5.97 31.90 35.69
N SER A 239 4.75 32.38 35.48
CA SER A 239 3.59 32.11 36.34
C SER A 239 3.21 30.62 36.35
N ASP A 240 3.22 29.96 35.19
CA ASP A 240 2.90 28.52 35.02
C ASP A 240 3.94 27.58 35.66
N LEU A 241 5.18 28.07 35.82
CA LEU A 241 6.26 27.35 36.48
C LEU A 241 6.31 27.64 37.98
N LYS A 242 6.01 28.87 38.40
CA LYS A 242 5.93 29.30 39.80
C LYS A 242 4.69 28.73 40.50
N PHE A 243 3.55 28.73 39.81
CA PHE A 243 2.26 28.25 40.31
C PHE A 243 1.71 27.16 39.36
N PRO A 244 2.32 25.97 39.33
CA PRO A 244 1.80 24.89 38.50
C PRO A 244 0.39 24.53 38.99
N GLY A 245 -0.63 24.83 38.18
CA GLY A 245 -2.03 24.52 38.48
C GLY A 245 -2.17 23.07 38.95
N ALA A 246 -2.95 22.87 40.02
CA ALA A 246 -3.13 21.63 40.78
C ALA A 246 -2.90 20.33 39.96
N GLY A 247 -1.66 19.81 39.96
CA GLY A 247 -1.32 18.65 39.14
C GLY A 247 0.17 18.37 38.91
N ALA A 248 0.91 18.04 39.98
CA ALA A 248 1.96 17.00 40.06
C ALA A 248 3.14 16.88 39.04
N ARG A 249 3.21 17.61 37.91
CA ARG A 249 4.23 17.36 36.86
C ARG A 249 5.57 18.06 37.08
N ALA A 250 5.61 19.28 37.64
CA ALA A 250 6.87 20.00 37.92
C ALA A 250 7.71 19.30 39.00
N LEU A 251 7.06 18.88 40.10
CA LEU A 251 7.67 18.09 41.17
C LEU A 251 7.98 16.65 40.73
N GLY A 252 7.20 16.07 39.81
CA GLY A 252 7.41 14.72 39.29
C GLY A 252 8.68 14.55 38.44
N ALA A 253 9.25 15.65 37.92
CA ALA A 253 10.52 15.64 37.18
C ALA A 253 11.76 15.80 38.08
N LEU A 254 11.57 16.10 39.36
CA LEU A 254 12.64 16.14 40.36
C LEU A 254 12.89 14.72 40.88
N SER A 255 14.08 14.20 40.59
CA SER A 255 14.52 12.92 41.14
C SER A 255 15.25 13.17 42.46
N LYS A 256 14.82 12.48 43.52
CA LYS A 256 15.54 12.49 44.81
C LYS A 256 16.80 11.64 44.67
N ARG A 257 17.97 12.23 44.87
CA ARG A 257 19.24 11.49 44.83
C ARG A 257 19.33 10.56 46.05
N ARG A 258 20.24 9.59 46.02
CA ARG A 258 20.64 8.82 47.21
C ARG A 258 21.47 9.73 48.14
N GLY A 259 20.78 10.67 48.80
CA GLY A 259 21.29 11.83 49.54
C GLY A 259 20.26 12.96 49.48
N ASP A 260 20.18 13.85 50.46
CA ASP A 260 19.07 14.81 50.69
C ASP A 260 18.85 15.91 49.62
N GLY A 261 19.38 15.75 48.40
CA GLY A 261 19.27 16.74 47.31
C GLY A 261 18.39 16.31 46.13
N TYR A 262 17.92 17.30 45.37
CA TYR A 262 17.05 17.13 44.19
C TYR A 262 17.77 17.45 42.88
N VAL A 263 17.48 16.69 41.83
CA VAL A 263 18.02 16.87 40.48
C VAL A 263 16.87 16.91 39.47
N THR A 264 16.87 17.92 38.62
CA THR A 264 15.95 18.07 37.50
C THR A 264 16.43 17.19 36.34
N ASN A 265 15.59 16.24 35.92
CA ASN A 265 15.85 15.46 34.70
C ASN A 265 15.49 16.29 33.45
N ARG A 266 16.01 15.91 32.28
CA ARG A 266 15.66 16.52 30.98
C ARG A 266 14.14 16.56 30.72
N SER A 267 13.40 15.57 31.24
CA SER A 267 11.94 15.52 31.19
C SER A 267 11.24 16.66 31.95
N GLY A 268 11.96 17.39 32.80
CA GLY A 268 11.48 18.58 33.51
C GLY A 268 11.56 19.87 32.69
N VAL A 269 12.24 19.85 31.55
CA VAL A 269 12.27 20.98 30.61
C VAL A 269 10.92 21.06 29.89
N ARG A 270 10.27 22.23 30.00
CA ARG A 270 9.03 22.54 29.29
C ARG A 270 9.33 23.26 27.99
N TRP A 271 8.51 22.96 26.99
CA TRP A 271 8.54 23.56 25.66
C TRP A 271 7.33 24.46 25.52
N ALA A 272 7.45 25.55 24.78
CA ALA A 272 6.29 26.35 24.42
C ALA A 272 5.36 25.58 23.47
N ASP A 273 4.05 25.82 23.62
CA ASP A 273 3.00 25.16 22.85
C ASP A 273 3.04 25.48 21.35
N SER A 274 3.66 26.60 20.96
CA SER A 274 3.87 26.99 19.58
C SER A 274 5.20 27.75 19.42
N PRO A 275 5.89 27.59 18.28
CA PRO A 275 6.97 28.50 17.91
C PRO A 275 6.44 29.91 17.68
N PHE A 276 7.31 30.91 17.67
CA PHE A 276 6.90 32.29 17.43
C PHE A 276 7.92 33.03 16.58
N LEU A 277 7.45 34.11 15.97
CA LEU A 277 8.24 35.02 15.18
C LEU A 277 8.34 36.36 15.92
N GLU A 278 9.56 36.74 16.28
CA GLU A 278 9.79 37.92 17.10
C GLU A 278 9.57 39.21 16.29
N CYS A 279 8.81 40.14 16.88
CA CYS A 279 8.62 41.49 16.37
C CYS A 279 9.52 42.45 17.15
N LYS A 280 10.40 43.17 16.45
CA LYS A 280 11.30 44.14 17.05
C LYS A 280 11.30 45.43 16.22
N ASP A 281 11.11 46.58 16.89
CA ASP A 281 11.09 47.89 16.23
C ASP A 281 10.12 47.96 15.03
N GLY A 282 8.97 47.29 15.16
CA GLY A 282 7.94 47.24 14.12
C GLY A 282 8.25 46.31 12.94
N ARG A 283 9.32 45.50 13.01
CA ARG A 283 9.73 44.55 11.97
C ARG A 283 9.90 43.14 12.52
N PHE A 284 9.52 42.17 11.71
CA PHE A 284 9.71 40.76 12.04
C PHE A 284 11.16 40.32 11.82
N LEU A 285 11.69 39.53 12.75
CA LEU A 285 12.99 38.86 12.58
C LEU A 285 12.81 37.58 11.74
N PRO A 286 13.68 37.32 10.75
CA PRO A 286 13.53 36.21 9.80
C PRO A 286 14.03 34.86 10.36
N ALA A 287 13.62 34.53 11.59
CA ALA A 287 13.93 33.28 12.27
C ALA A 287 12.74 32.86 13.15
N TRP A 288 12.30 31.63 12.99
CA TRP A 288 11.35 31.01 13.93
C TRP A 288 12.07 30.64 15.21
N LEU A 289 11.52 31.06 16.34
CA LEU A 289 12.06 30.79 17.67
C LEU A 289 11.15 29.84 18.44
N LEU A 290 11.75 28.97 19.24
CA LEU A 290 11.07 28.14 20.21
C LEU A 290 11.58 28.42 21.61
N THR A 291 10.67 28.66 22.54
CA THR A 291 11.01 28.83 23.95
C THR A 291 11.08 27.49 24.67
N LEU A 292 12.20 27.25 25.36
CA LEU A 292 12.37 26.18 26.32
C LEU A 292 12.57 26.79 27.71
N SER A 293 11.94 26.22 28.72
CA SER A 293 12.03 26.72 30.10
C SER A 293 12.14 25.60 31.13
N THR A 294 12.83 25.88 32.22
CA THR A 294 12.93 24.97 33.37
C THR A 294 13.08 25.75 34.67
N SER A 295 12.47 25.25 35.73
CA SER A 295 12.55 25.81 37.08
C SER A 295 13.74 25.24 37.85
N PHE A 296 14.32 26.04 38.74
CA PHE A 296 15.30 25.58 39.74
C PHE A 296 14.81 25.88 41.17
N TYR A 297 15.29 25.08 42.12
CA TYR A 297 14.76 24.99 43.47
C TYR A 297 15.88 25.01 44.52
N GLY A 298 15.61 25.69 45.63
CA GLY A 298 16.36 25.61 46.88
C GLY A 298 15.75 24.58 47.83
N LEU A 299 16.31 24.49 49.04
CA LEU A 299 15.79 23.60 50.09
C LEU A 299 15.27 24.43 51.27
N LYS A 300 14.07 24.11 51.75
CA LYS A 300 13.58 24.60 53.04
C LYS A 300 14.24 23.86 54.20
N PRO A 301 14.16 24.39 55.43
CA PRO A 301 14.64 23.70 56.64
C PRO A 301 14.00 22.32 56.86
N ASP A 302 12.81 22.07 56.30
CA ASP A 302 12.08 20.80 56.36
C ASP A 302 12.45 19.82 55.22
N LEU A 303 13.50 20.12 54.44
CA LEU A 303 13.98 19.38 53.27
C LEU A 303 13.00 19.36 52.09
N THR A 304 11.97 20.20 52.08
CA THR A 304 11.07 20.33 50.93
C THR A 304 11.64 21.29 49.88
N PRO A 305 11.41 21.04 48.58
CA PRO A 305 11.89 21.92 47.52
C PRO A 305 11.14 23.25 47.53
N GLU A 306 11.90 24.35 47.42
CA GLU A 306 11.38 25.71 47.35
C GLU A 306 11.69 26.31 45.99
N PHE A 307 10.69 26.87 45.31
CA PHE A 307 10.89 27.51 44.02
C PHE A 307 11.78 28.75 44.18
N ARG A 308 12.84 28.85 43.38
CA ARG A 308 13.80 29.99 43.45
C ARG A 308 13.90 30.79 42.15
N GLY A 309 13.42 30.22 41.05
CA GLY A 309 13.42 30.93 39.78
C GLY A 309 13.31 30.01 38.58
N VAL A 310 13.42 30.61 37.40
CA VAL A 310 13.28 29.94 36.11
C VAL A 310 14.38 30.37 35.16
N ILE A 311 14.88 29.39 34.41
CA ILE A 311 15.77 29.58 33.27
C ILE A 311 14.94 29.38 32.00
N ARG A 312 14.99 30.36 31.10
CA ARG A 312 14.36 30.32 29.79
C ARG A 312 15.42 30.50 28.71
N VAL A 313 15.33 29.74 27.62
CA VAL A 313 16.12 29.97 26.40
C VAL A 313 15.19 29.98 25.18
N ASP A 314 15.48 30.87 24.25
CA ASP A 314 14.81 30.91 22.95
C ASP A 314 15.78 30.42 21.87
N VAL A 315 15.35 29.39 21.15
CA VAL A 315 16.16 28.61 20.22
C VAL A 315 15.70 28.85 18.80
N ASP A 316 16.62 29.12 17.88
CA ASP A 316 16.37 29.22 16.45
C ASP A 316 16.08 27.82 15.88
N ILE A 317 14.84 27.64 15.40
CA ILE A 317 14.37 26.40 14.78
C ILE A 317 14.27 26.52 13.25
N GLN A 318 14.69 27.63 12.65
CA GLN A 318 14.53 27.90 11.22
C GLN A 318 15.16 26.83 10.32
N SER A 319 16.19 26.13 10.80
CA SER A 319 16.89 25.05 10.09
C SER A 319 16.29 23.67 10.29
N ILE A 320 15.28 23.52 11.14
CA ILE A 320 14.64 22.24 11.45
C ILE A 320 13.43 22.06 10.54
N ASP A 321 13.37 20.92 9.84
CA ASP A 321 12.28 20.59 8.92
C ASP A 321 10.95 20.36 9.64
N VAL A 322 9.85 20.72 8.97
CA VAL A 322 8.49 20.42 9.43
C VAL A 322 7.95 19.20 8.66
N ASP A 323 7.66 18.13 9.39
CA ASP A 323 7.01 16.94 8.82
C ASP A 323 5.49 17.02 8.98
N GLN A 324 4.80 17.39 7.90
CA GLN A 324 3.34 17.43 7.83
C GLN A 324 2.70 16.07 7.52
N CYS A 325 3.50 15.08 7.09
CA CYS A 325 3.07 13.73 6.80
C CYS A 325 3.10 12.82 8.05
N ALA A 326 3.83 13.23 9.09
CA ALA A 326 3.88 12.52 10.37
C ALA A 326 2.49 12.34 10.99
N VAL A 327 2.26 11.13 11.49
CA VAL A 327 1.04 10.76 12.23
C VAL A 327 1.37 10.79 13.72
N GLY A 328 0.66 11.60 14.50
CA GLY A 328 0.81 11.65 15.96
C GLY A 328 0.81 13.06 16.54
N GLU A 329 1.67 13.27 17.53
CA GLU A 329 1.83 14.56 18.21
C GLU A 329 2.90 15.40 17.49
N GLY A 330 2.63 16.69 17.30
CA GLY A 330 3.52 17.66 16.66
C GLY A 330 2.74 18.81 16.06
N TRP A 331 3.28 20.03 16.13
CA TRP A 331 2.54 21.28 15.83
C TRP A 331 1.78 21.25 14.51
N PHE A 332 2.40 20.67 13.48
CA PHE A 332 1.88 20.61 12.11
C PHE A 332 1.74 19.17 11.59
N SER A 333 1.78 18.18 12.48
CA SER A 333 1.50 16.79 12.12
C SER A 333 0.11 16.66 11.50
N ASP A 334 -0.01 15.79 10.49
CA ASP A 334 -1.29 15.48 9.85
C ASP A 334 -2.03 16.68 9.22
N THR A 335 -1.27 17.72 8.82
CA THR A 335 -1.79 18.95 8.17
C THR A 335 -1.65 18.95 6.64
N HIS A 336 -1.18 17.85 6.05
CA HIS A 336 -1.05 17.70 4.61
C HIS A 336 -2.41 17.68 3.88
N GLN A 337 -2.42 18.07 2.60
CA GLN A 337 -3.64 18.10 1.77
C GLN A 337 -3.84 16.84 0.91
N CYS A 338 -2.94 15.85 1.00
CA CYS A 338 -3.10 14.58 0.27
C CYS A 338 -4.42 13.86 0.63
N ASN A 339 -5.12 13.30 -0.37
CA ASN A 339 -6.32 12.51 -0.14
C ASN A 339 -5.97 11.14 0.47
N ARG A 340 -6.41 10.88 1.70
CA ARG A 340 -6.07 9.65 2.44
C ARG A 340 -6.55 8.35 1.79
N THR A 341 -7.57 8.38 0.94
CA THR A 341 -8.09 7.16 0.29
C THR A 341 -7.26 6.75 -0.92
N SER A 342 -6.78 7.72 -1.70
CA SER A 342 -6.12 7.49 -2.99
C SER A 342 -4.63 7.83 -3.00
N MET A 343 -4.14 8.56 -2.00
CA MET A 343 -2.78 9.10 -1.94
C MET A 343 -2.04 8.75 -0.65
N GLU A 344 -0.72 8.82 -0.72
CA GLU A 344 0.26 8.68 0.36
C GLU A 344 1.15 9.93 0.41
N CYS A 345 1.50 10.39 1.61
CA CYS A 345 2.23 11.65 1.84
C CYS A 345 3.71 11.36 2.06
N GLU A 346 4.59 12.07 1.36
CA GLU A 346 6.05 11.97 1.53
C GLU A 346 6.64 13.36 1.84
N PRO A 347 7.34 13.55 2.99
CA PRO A 347 7.91 14.85 3.37
C PRO A 347 9.23 15.13 2.63
N ILE A 348 9.49 16.42 2.35
CA ILE A 348 10.73 16.88 1.71
C ILE A 348 11.71 17.37 2.79
N ALA A 349 12.82 16.65 2.95
CA ALA A 349 13.85 17.02 3.92
C ALA A 349 14.76 18.17 3.42
N GLY A 350 15.34 18.93 4.36
CA GLY A 350 16.34 19.97 4.13
C GLY A 350 15.77 21.34 3.73
N GLN A 351 14.47 21.59 3.93
CA GLN A 351 13.81 22.85 3.57
C GLN A 351 13.70 23.82 4.75
N GLY A 352 14.08 23.38 5.95
CA GLY A 352 13.98 24.15 7.18
C GLY A 352 12.54 24.30 7.65
N PHE A 353 12.31 25.27 8.52
CA PHE A 353 11.03 25.47 9.19
C PHE A 353 10.00 26.13 8.25
N ARG A 354 9.48 25.34 7.31
CA ARG A 354 8.53 25.77 6.28
C ARG A 354 7.42 24.74 6.10
N LEU A 355 6.19 25.21 5.93
CA LEU A 355 5.05 24.40 5.53
C LEU A 355 4.98 24.24 4.01
N GLY A 356 4.20 23.26 3.56
CA GLY A 356 4.04 22.90 2.16
C GLY A 356 5.18 22.05 1.60
N GLN A 357 6.08 21.53 2.45
CA GLN A 357 7.25 20.76 2.03
C GLN A 357 6.94 19.26 2.01
N TYR A 358 5.96 18.87 1.19
CA TYR A 358 5.57 17.48 1.00
C TYR A 358 5.06 17.22 -0.42
N CYS A 359 5.15 15.97 -0.85
CA CYS A 359 4.60 15.50 -2.11
C CYS A 359 3.53 14.42 -1.83
N CYS A 360 2.55 14.32 -2.71
CA CYS A 360 1.51 13.30 -2.61
C CYS A 360 1.69 12.29 -3.73
N LEU A 361 1.83 11.02 -3.37
CA LEU A 361 1.96 9.90 -4.30
C LEU A 361 0.65 9.14 -4.40
N CYS A 362 0.28 8.64 -5.58
CA CYS A 362 -0.87 7.76 -5.71
C CYS A 362 -0.58 6.41 -5.06
N LYS A 363 -1.52 5.90 -4.28
CA LYS A 363 -1.44 4.56 -3.66
C LYS A 363 -1.49 3.45 -4.71
N GLU A 364 -1.02 2.27 -4.33
CA GLU A 364 -1.20 1.06 -5.15
C GLU A 364 -2.67 0.88 -5.55
N GLY A 365 -2.91 0.56 -6.82
CA GLY A 365 -4.25 0.49 -7.41
C GLY A 365 -4.80 1.82 -7.88
N TYR A 366 -4.04 2.91 -7.81
CA TYR A 366 -4.37 4.21 -8.43
C TYR A 366 -3.23 4.67 -9.36
N TYR A 367 -3.57 5.51 -10.34
CA TYR A 367 -2.60 6.09 -11.28
C TYR A 367 -2.79 7.60 -11.40
N ASN A 368 -1.71 8.29 -11.79
CA ASN A 368 -1.68 9.74 -11.97
C ASN A 368 -1.91 10.12 -13.45
N LEU A 369 -2.87 11.02 -13.71
CA LEU A 369 -3.14 11.53 -15.06
C LEU A 369 -2.01 12.39 -15.64
N ASP A 370 -1.29 13.15 -14.80
CA ASP A 370 -0.27 14.09 -15.29
C ASP A 370 1.00 13.36 -15.75
N GLN A 371 1.22 12.14 -15.28
CA GLN A 371 2.28 11.25 -15.76
C GLN A 371 2.11 10.91 -17.25
N GLN A 372 0.87 10.90 -17.76
CA GLN A 372 0.56 10.64 -19.16
C GLN A 372 1.01 11.78 -20.10
N LYS A 373 1.18 13.00 -19.56
CA LYS A 373 1.69 14.17 -20.30
C LYS A 373 3.21 14.27 -20.32
N GLY A 374 3.92 13.30 -19.74
CA GLY A 374 5.38 13.29 -19.69
C GLY A 374 5.99 14.17 -18.60
N GLU A 375 5.20 14.62 -17.64
CA GLU A 375 5.70 15.30 -16.43
C GLU A 375 6.17 14.29 -15.38
N SER A 376 7.11 14.73 -14.54
CA SER A 376 7.70 13.93 -13.46
C SER A 376 6.60 13.30 -12.57
N PRO A 377 6.76 12.04 -12.13
CA PRO A 377 5.76 11.33 -11.32
C PRO A 377 5.51 11.97 -9.94
N LEU A 378 6.43 12.84 -9.51
CA LEU A 378 6.41 13.49 -8.22
C LEU A 378 5.87 14.92 -8.37
N THR A 379 4.60 15.10 -8.05
CA THR A 379 3.97 16.43 -7.97
C THR A 379 3.86 16.83 -6.50
N CYS A 380 4.45 17.96 -6.15
CA CYS A 380 4.53 18.43 -4.77
C CYS A 380 3.62 19.65 -4.57
N TYR A 381 3.25 19.90 -3.32
CA TYR A 381 2.43 21.06 -2.95
C TYR A 381 3.04 22.36 -3.52
N PRO A 382 2.25 23.28 -4.11
CA PRO A 382 0.78 23.40 -4.07
C PRO A 382 0.02 22.58 -5.12
N SER A 383 0.71 22.07 -6.15
CA SER A 383 0.10 21.26 -7.22
C SER A 383 -0.02 19.80 -6.78
N LEU A 384 -1.24 19.37 -6.44
CA LEU A 384 -1.52 17.99 -6.03
C LEU A 384 -1.95 17.16 -7.24
N PRO A 385 -1.44 15.93 -7.40
CA PRO A 385 -1.83 15.08 -8.53
C PRO A 385 -3.27 14.58 -8.37
N VAL A 386 -3.93 14.24 -9.49
CA VAL A 386 -5.24 13.60 -9.48
C VAL A 386 -5.07 12.09 -9.66
N CYS A 387 -5.39 11.32 -8.61
CA CYS A 387 -5.28 9.87 -8.60
C CYS A 387 -6.61 9.19 -8.97
N LEU A 388 -6.61 8.40 -10.05
CA LEU A 388 -7.75 7.62 -10.51
C LEU A 388 -7.55 6.13 -10.22
N PRO A 389 -8.61 5.36 -9.96
CA PRO A 389 -8.49 3.93 -9.70
C PRO A 389 -8.09 3.17 -10.96
N CYS A 390 -7.19 2.20 -10.80
CA CYS A 390 -6.85 1.22 -11.81
C CYS A 390 -8.01 0.25 -12.08
N TRP A 391 -7.92 -0.46 -13.20
CA TRP A 391 -8.87 -1.53 -13.51
C TRP A 391 -8.88 -2.60 -12.39
N PRO A 392 -10.05 -3.14 -11.99
CA PRO A 392 -10.17 -4.05 -10.85
C PRO A 392 -9.21 -5.25 -10.90
N GLY A 393 -8.35 -5.38 -9.88
CA GLY A 393 -7.38 -6.48 -9.77
C GLY A 393 -6.00 -6.20 -10.38
N CYS A 394 -5.76 -5.00 -10.88
CA CYS A 394 -4.43 -4.50 -11.24
C CYS A 394 -3.78 -3.81 -10.02
N ARG A 395 -2.47 -4.02 -9.81
CA ARG A 395 -1.71 -3.41 -8.70
C ARG A 395 -1.13 -2.04 -9.04
N ALA A 396 -0.63 -1.90 -10.27
CA ALA A 396 -0.14 -0.66 -10.83
C ALA A 396 -0.61 -0.56 -12.28
N CYS A 397 -0.97 0.64 -12.70
CA CYS A 397 -1.39 0.92 -14.06
C CYS A 397 -0.88 2.31 -14.47
N LEU A 398 -0.59 2.48 -15.76
CA LEU A 398 -0.30 3.79 -16.34
C LEU A 398 -1.58 4.49 -16.77
N ASP A 399 -2.55 3.71 -17.23
CA ASP A 399 -3.85 4.15 -17.71
C ASP A 399 -4.96 3.26 -17.13
N GLY A 400 -6.22 3.69 -17.27
CA GLY A 400 -7.41 2.88 -16.96
C GLY A 400 -7.60 1.64 -17.87
N SER A 401 -6.58 1.23 -18.62
CA SER A 401 -6.60 0.05 -19.50
C SER A 401 -6.54 -1.25 -18.69
N PRO A 402 -7.16 -2.34 -19.18
CA PRO A 402 -7.20 -3.60 -18.45
C PRO A 402 -5.83 -4.29 -18.46
N CYS A 403 -5.31 -4.66 -17.28
CA CYS A 403 -4.03 -5.40 -17.16
C CYS A 403 -4.17 -6.91 -17.44
N ARG A 404 -5.40 -7.41 -17.56
CA ARG A 404 -5.71 -8.82 -17.86
C ARG A 404 -6.48 -8.92 -19.16
N VAL A 405 -6.18 -9.97 -19.92
CA VAL A 405 -6.88 -10.28 -21.17
C VAL A 405 -8.36 -10.48 -20.89
N GLN A 406 -9.21 -9.75 -21.65
CA GLN A 406 -10.65 -9.95 -21.59
C GLN A 406 -10.99 -11.30 -22.24
N GLU A 407 -11.70 -12.16 -21.51
CA GLU A 407 -12.14 -13.45 -22.04
C GLU A 407 -13.36 -13.28 -22.95
N ASP A 408 -13.27 -13.76 -24.19
CA ASP A 408 -14.42 -13.84 -25.12
C ASP A 408 -15.45 -14.89 -24.64
N TRP A 409 -16.36 -14.45 -23.78
CA TRP A 409 -17.40 -15.30 -23.20
C TRP A 409 -18.31 -15.94 -24.26
N VAL A 410 -18.50 -15.28 -25.41
CA VAL A 410 -19.32 -15.78 -26.52
C VAL A 410 -18.69 -17.01 -27.15
N LEU A 411 -17.43 -16.92 -27.59
CA LEU A 411 -16.72 -18.04 -28.23
C LEU A 411 -16.65 -19.25 -27.31
N ARG A 412 -16.33 -19.02 -26.04
CA ARG A 412 -16.26 -20.04 -25.00
C ARG A 412 -17.60 -20.74 -24.78
N SER A 413 -18.69 -19.97 -24.72
CA SER A 413 -20.04 -20.51 -24.55
C SER A 413 -20.47 -21.37 -25.73
N VAL A 414 -20.13 -20.96 -26.96
CA VAL A 414 -20.43 -21.73 -28.19
C VAL A 414 -19.69 -23.08 -28.19
N VAL A 415 -18.39 -23.08 -27.89
CA VAL A 415 -17.58 -24.31 -27.80
C VAL A 415 -18.13 -25.25 -26.72
N MET A 416 -18.49 -24.71 -25.55
CA MET A 416 -19.06 -25.48 -24.44
C MET A 416 -20.42 -26.10 -24.77
N ALA A 417 -21.30 -25.35 -25.43
CA ALA A 417 -22.60 -25.86 -25.86
C ALA A 417 -22.44 -27.02 -26.86
N GLY A 418 -21.55 -26.85 -27.85
CA GLY A 418 -21.24 -27.91 -28.82
C GLY A 418 -20.70 -29.17 -28.14
N GLN A 419 -19.75 -29.02 -27.22
CA GLN A 419 -19.18 -30.13 -26.47
C GLN A 419 -20.22 -30.84 -25.57
N GLY A 420 -21.07 -30.08 -24.90
CA GLY A 420 -22.16 -30.62 -24.08
C GLY A 420 -23.15 -31.43 -24.89
N ALA A 421 -23.48 -31.00 -26.11
CA ALA A 421 -24.34 -31.75 -27.01
C ALA A 421 -23.75 -33.11 -27.39
N PHE A 422 -22.45 -33.19 -27.69
CA PHE A 422 -21.78 -34.47 -27.97
C PHE A 422 -21.75 -35.40 -26.76
N MET A 423 -21.51 -34.87 -25.56
CA MET A 423 -21.56 -35.64 -24.30
C MET A 423 -22.94 -36.26 -24.07
N VAL A 424 -24.00 -35.48 -24.26
CA VAL A 424 -25.39 -35.93 -24.13
C VAL A 424 -25.70 -37.01 -25.19
N LEU A 425 -25.23 -36.83 -26.43
CA LEU A 425 -25.39 -37.82 -27.50
C LEU A 425 -24.72 -39.17 -27.13
N VAL A 426 -23.50 -39.13 -26.58
CA VAL A 426 -22.81 -40.33 -26.11
C VAL A 426 -23.58 -41.01 -24.98
N PHE A 427 -24.08 -40.24 -24.01
CA PHE A 427 -24.88 -40.78 -22.92
C PHE A 427 -26.15 -41.47 -23.43
N PHE A 428 -26.87 -40.85 -24.38
CA PHE A 428 -28.01 -41.49 -25.03
C PHE A 428 -27.62 -42.75 -25.81
N SER A 429 -26.47 -42.75 -26.48
CA SER A 429 -25.97 -43.94 -27.18
C SER A 429 -25.64 -45.09 -26.22
N MET A 430 -25.13 -44.79 -25.02
CA MET A 430 -24.87 -45.75 -23.95
C MET A 430 -26.18 -46.35 -23.42
N MET A 431 -27.17 -45.51 -23.15
CA MET A 431 -28.52 -45.95 -22.76
C MET A 431 -29.17 -46.82 -23.84
N ALA A 432 -29.05 -46.44 -25.11
CA ALA A 432 -29.58 -47.21 -26.24
C ALA A 432 -28.88 -48.57 -26.39
N ALA A 433 -27.55 -48.62 -26.25
CA ALA A 433 -26.77 -49.86 -26.27
C ALA A 433 -27.20 -50.81 -25.13
N TYR A 434 -27.47 -50.27 -23.94
CA TYR A 434 -27.96 -51.03 -22.80
C TYR A 434 -29.39 -51.57 -23.03
N ARG A 435 -30.31 -50.73 -23.52
CA ARG A 435 -31.70 -51.14 -23.83
C ARG A 435 -31.76 -52.23 -24.90
N HIS A 436 -30.98 -52.08 -25.97
CA HIS A 436 -30.95 -53.04 -27.09
C HIS A 436 -29.96 -54.20 -26.89
N ARG A 437 -29.51 -54.47 -25.65
CA ARG A 437 -28.52 -55.52 -25.33
C ARG A 437 -28.83 -56.93 -25.85
N ARG A 438 -30.12 -57.25 -26.07
CA ARG A 438 -30.56 -58.55 -26.58
C ARG A 438 -30.42 -58.69 -28.11
N ALA A 439 -30.15 -57.60 -28.83
CA ALA A 439 -29.96 -57.63 -30.27
C ALA A 439 -28.72 -58.44 -30.66
N LYS A 440 -28.86 -59.32 -31.66
CA LYS A 440 -27.79 -60.21 -32.13
C LYS A 440 -26.51 -59.45 -32.53
N ARG A 441 -26.66 -58.23 -33.07
CA ARG A 441 -25.55 -57.34 -33.47
C ARG A 441 -24.74 -56.84 -32.27
N ILE A 442 -25.41 -56.33 -31.23
CA ILE A 442 -24.75 -55.79 -30.02
C ILE A 442 -24.12 -56.91 -29.19
N ARG A 443 -24.82 -58.04 -29.07
CA ARG A 443 -24.32 -59.22 -28.34
C ARG A 443 -23.07 -59.83 -29.00
N ALA A 444 -22.97 -59.81 -30.33
CA ALA A 444 -21.81 -60.34 -31.06
C ALA A 444 -20.54 -59.48 -30.86
N SER A 445 -20.69 -58.14 -30.79
CA SER A 445 -19.59 -57.18 -30.63
C SER A 445 -19.07 -57.10 -29.17
N GLY A 446 -19.90 -57.49 -28.20
CA GLY A 446 -19.57 -57.53 -26.76
C GLY A 446 -20.04 -56.26 -26.03
N LEU A 447 -21.16 -56.38 -25.30
CA LEU A 447 -21.81 -55.26 -24.60
C LEU A 447 -20.88 -54.56 -23.60
N LEU A 448 -20.17 -55.32 -22.77
CA LEU A 448 -19.27 -54.76 -21.74
C LEU A 448 -18.15 -53.91 -22.35
N LEU A 449 -17.58 -54.34 -23.48
CA LEU A 449 -16.51 -53.59 -24.15
C LEU A 449 -17.05 -52.32 -24.83
N LEU A 450 -18.26 -52.39 -25.39
CA LEU A 450 -18.92 -51.22 -25.98
C LEU A 450 -19.26 -50.18 -24.91
N GLU A 451 -19.79 -50.62 -23.77
CA GLU A 451 -20.09 -49.75 -22.63
C GLU A 451 -18.83 -49.08 -22.07
N THR A 452 -17.71 -49.81 -21.98
CA THR A 452 -16.43 -49.21 -21.55
C THR A 452 -15.89 -48.18 -22.55
N ILE A 453 -16.05 -48.39 -23.86
CA ILE A 453 -15.64 -47.40 -24.88
C ILE A 453 -16.46 -46.12 -24.75
N LEU A 454 -17.78 -46.24 -24.58
CA LEU A 454 -18.68 -45.10 -24.43
C LEU A 454 -18.39 -44.33 -23.14
N PHE A 455 -18.16 -45.02 -22.02
CA PHE A 455 -17.72 -44.39 -20.78
C PHE A 455 -16.38 -43.64 -20.95
N GLY A 456 -15.38 -44.26 -21.58
CA GLY A 456 -14.10 -43.62 -21.87
C GLY A 456 -14.25 -42.37 -22.77
N SER A 457 -15.19 -42.38 -23.72
CA SER A 457 -15.44 -41.23 -24.59
C SER A 457 -16.08 -40.05 -23.85
N ILE A 458 -16.94 -40.29 -22.86
CA ILE A 458 -17.45 -39.24 -21.95
C ILE A 458 -16.28 -38.59 -21.20
N LEU A 459 -15.36 -39.40 -20.69
CA LEU A 459 -14.15 -38.89 -20.03
C LEU A 459 -13.29 -38.07 -20.98
N LEU A 460 -13.07 -38.48 -22.24
CA LEU A 460 -12.27 -37.71 -23.21
C LEU A 460 -12.90 -36.36 -23.61
N TYR A 461 -14.22 -36.22 -23.52
CA TYR A 461 -14.90 -34.96 -23.82
C TYR A 461 -14.93 -33.98 -22.61
N PHE A 462 -14.80 -34.48 -21.38
CA PHE A 462 -14.82 -33.65 -20.17
C PHE A 462 -13.65 -32.63 -20.02
N PRO A 463 -12.41 -32.88 -20.49
CA PRO A 463 -11.30 -31.92 -20.46
C PRO A 463 -11.61 -30.52 -21.02
N VAL A 464 -12.41 -30.43 -22.09
CA VAL A 464 -12.82 -29.15 -22.69
C VAL A 464 -13.64 -28.33 -21.69
N PHE A 465 -14.44 -29.00 -20.84
CA PHE A 465 -15.16 -28.33 -19.77
C PHE A 465 -14.21 -27.74 -18.73
N ILE A 466 -13.18 -28.48 -18.35
CA ILE A 466 -12.19 -28.03 -17.36
C ILE A 466 -11.41 -26.81 -17.87
N LEU A 467 -11.00 -26.82 -19.14
CA LEU A 467 -10.25 -25.74 -19.78
C LEU A 467 -11.04 -24.44 -19.88
N SER A 468 -12.37 -24.51 -19.97
CA SER A 468 -13.22 -23.32 -20.03
C SER A 468 -13.67 -22.82 -18.66
N PHE A 469 -12.90 -23.08 -17.61
CA PHE A 469 -13.00 -22.34 -16.36
C PHE A 469 -11.63 -21.79 -15.97
N GLN A 470 -11.61 -20.79 -15.09
CA GLN A 470 -10.35 -20.20 -14.63
C GLN A 470 -9.37 -21.28 -14.14
N PRO A 471 -8.10 -21.22 -14.58
CA PRO A 471 -7.11 -22.21 -14.23
C PRO A 471 -6.89 -22.20 -12.72
N SER A 472 -6.91 -23.38 -12.12
CA SER A 472 -6.59 -23.59 -10.72
C SER A 472 -5.72 -24.82 -10.60
N THR A 473 -4.95 -24.94 -9.53
CA THR A 473 -4.08 -26.11 -9.33
C THR A 473 -4.86 -27.42 -9.43
N PHE A 474 -6.03 -27.47 -8.80
CA PHE A 474 -6.91 -28.64 -8.85
C PHE A 474 -7.38 -28.94 -10.28
N ARG A 475 -7.85 -27.93 -11.02
CA ARG A 475 -8.32 -28.10 -12.40
C ARG A 475 -7.18 -28.53 -13.34
N CYS A 476 -5.99 -27.96 -13.19
CA CYS A 476 -4.82 -28.36 -13.97
C CYS A 476 -4.42 -29.82 -13.71
N ILE A 477 -4.58 -30.33 -12.48
CA ILE A 477 -4.34 -31.74 -12.15
C ILE A 477 -5.45 -32.61 -12.74
N LEU A 478 -6.70 -32.27 -12.48
CA LEU A 478 -7.88 -33.00 -12.94
C LEU A 478 -7.91 -33.15 -14.46
N LEU A 479 -7.49 -32.11 -15.19
CA LEU A 479 -7.37 -32.11 -16.65
C LEU A 479 -6.51 -33.29 -17.14
N ARG A 480 -5.30 -33.45 -16.60
CA ARG A 480 -4.40 -34.56 -16.98
C ARG A 480 -4.99 -35.91 -16.62
N TRP A 481 -5.54 -36.04 -15.41
CA TRP A 481 -6.14 -37.29 -14.94
C TRP A 481 -7.25 -37.77 -15.86
N VAL A 482 -8.22 -36.90 -16.15
CA VAL A 482 -9.38 -37.27 -16.96
C VAL A 482 -8.96 -37.57 -18.41
N ARG A 483 -8.05 -36.77 -18.99
CA ARG A 483 -7.56 -37.01 -20.36
C ARG A 483 -6.88 -38.36 -20.50
N MET A 484 -5.91 -38.65 -19.63
CA MET A 484 -5.08 -39.87 -19.74
C MET A 484 -5.88 -41.14 -19.42
N THR A 485 -6.78 -41.08 -18.43
CA THR A 485 -7.66 -42.20 -18.11
C THR A 485 -8.67 -42.46 -19.23
N GLY A 486 -9.30 -41.42 -19.79
CA GLY A 486 -10.19 -41.53 -20.94
C GLY A 486 -9.50 -42.13 -22.16
N PHE A 487 -8.29 -41.67 -22.49
CA PHE A 487 -7.49 -42.18 -23.59
C PHE A 487 -7.17 -43.67 -23.43
N SER A 488 -6.69 -44.06 -22.24
CA SER A 488 -6.36 -45.45 -21.92
C SER A 488 -7.58 -46.38 -21.97
N ILE A 489 -8.76 -45.91 -21.52
CA ILE A 489 -10.00 -46.69 -21.62
C ILE A 489 -10.43 -46.88 -23.08
N VAL A 490 -10.52 -45.82 -23.88
CA VAL A 490 -11.01 -45.90 -25.27
C VAL A 490 -10.03 -46.67 -26.14
N TYR A 491 -8.78 -46.22 -26.23
CA TYR A 491 -7.82 -46.84 -27.13
C TYR A 491 -7.28 -48.17 -26.58
N GLY A 492 -7.23 -48.36 -25.25
CA GLY A 492 -6.92 -49.64 -24.63
C GLY A 492 -7.97 -50.72 -24.92
N THR A 493 -9.26 -50.40 -24.83
CA THR A 493 -10.32 -51.36 -25.17
C THR A 493 -10.35 -51.68 -26.66
N VAL A 494 -10.17 -50.69 -27.54
CA VAL A 494 -10.12 -50.90 -29.00
C VAL A 494 -8.93 -51.78 -29.38
N THR A 495 -7.74 -51.52 -28.84
CA THR A 495 -6.53 -52.33 -29.13
C THR A 495 -6.63 -53.74 -28.57
N LEU A 496 -7.17 -53.94 -27.36
CA LEU A 496 -7.41 -55.28 -26.79
C LEU A 496 -8.46 -56.06 -27.58
N LYS A 497 -9.49 -55.38 -28.08
CA LYS A 497 -10.50 -55.99 -28.96
C LYS A 497 -9.89 -56.43 -30.29
N MET A 498 -9.02 -55.60 -30.88
CA MET A 498 -8.23 -55.97 -32.07
C MET A 498 -7.30 -57.14 -31.81
N TYR A 499 -6.58 -57.14 -30.70
CA TYR A 499 -5.69 -58.22 -30.29
C TYR A 499 -6.44 -59.56 -30.13
N ARG A 500 -7.64 -59.53 -29.55
CA ARG A 500 -8.51 -60.73 -29.45
C ARG A 500 -8.87 -61.26 -30.83
N VAL A 501 -9.25 -60.40 -31.78
CA VAL A 501 -9.55 -60.82 -33.15
C VAL A 501 -8.31 -61.49 -33.75
N LEU A 502 -7.15 -60.85 -33.72
CA LEU A 502 -5.90 -61.41 -34.25
C LEU A 502 -5.56 -62.80 -33.67
N ARG A 503 -5.65 -62.95 -32.34
CA ARG A 503 -5.34 -64.22 -31.66
C ARG A 503 -6.30 -65.34 -31.97
N VAL A 504 -7.59 -65.05 -32.14
CA VAL A 504 -8.61 -66.06 -32.48
C VAL A 504 -8.39 -66.64 -33.89
N PHE A 505 -7.87 -65.85 -34.83
CA PHE A 505 -7.56 -66.34 -36.18
C PHE A 505 -6.21 -67.07 -36.23
N LEU A 506 -5.18 -66.58 -35.52
CA LEU A 506 -3.89 -67.27 -35.40
C LEU A 506 -3.99 -68.63 -34.68
N SER A 507 -4.95 -68.82 -33.77
CA SER A 507 -5.14 -70.09 -33.06
C SER A 507 -5.94 -71.14 -33.84
N ARG A 508 -6.68 -70.73 -34.88
CA ARG A 508 -7.37 -71.68 -35.78
C ARG A 508 -6.42 -72.42 -36.72
N THR A 509 -5.22 -71.88 -36.95
CA THR A 509 -4.17 -72.50 -37.76
C THR A 509 -3.12 -73.28 -36.95
N ALA A 510 -3.06 -73.14 -35.62
CA ALA A 510 -2.26 -74.01 -34.74
C ALA A 510 -2.76 -73.99 -33.27
N GLN A 511 -3.18 -75.16 -32.76
CA GLN A 511 -3.53 -75.52 -31.36
C GLN A 511 -4.63 -74.73 -30.61
N ARG A 512 -5.54 -75.47 -29.96
CA ARG A 512 -6.66 -74.97 -29.11
C ARG A 512 -6.15 -74.16 -27.91
N VAL A 513 -6.13 -72.84 -28.05
CA VAL A 513 -6.04 -71.90 -26.92
C VAL A 513 -7.46 -71.66 -26.36
N PRO A 514 -7.66 -71.65 -25.02
CA PRO A 514 -8.98 -71.45 -24.43
C PRO A 514 -9.60 -70.10 -24.81
N TYR A 515 -10.91 -70.10 -25.03
CA TYR A 515 -11.71 -68.94 -25.42
C TYR A 515 -11.57 -67.81 -24.39
N MET A 516 -10.98 -66.68 -24.80
CA MET A 516 -10.79 -65.50 -23.94
C MET A 516 -12.16 -64.85 -23.62
N SER A 517 -12.55 -64.93 -22.34
CA SER A 517 -13.74 -64.26 -21.81
C SER A 517 -13.58 -62.74 -21.85
N SER A 518 -14.68 -62.01 -22.03
CA SER A 518 -14.68 -60.53 -22.04
C SER A 518 -14.20 -59.96 -20.69
N LEU A 519 -14.40 -60.68 -19.59
CA LEU A 519 -13.89 -60.31 -18.27
C LEU A 519 -12.36 -60.43 -18.18
N HIS A 520 -11.74 -61.34 -18.94
CA HIS A 520 -10.28 -61.43 -18.97
C HIS A 520 -9.67 -60.22 -19.70
N LEU A 521 -10.28 -59.78 -20.82
CA LEU A 521 -9.88 -58.54 -21.49
C LEU A 521 -10.06 -57.33 -20.57
N LEU A 522 -11.17 -57.25 -19.82
CA LEU A 522 -11.40 -56.18 -18.86
C LEU A 522 -10.37 -56.20 -17.71
N ARG A 523 -9.91 -57.38 -17.28
CA ARG A 523 -8.82 -57.50 -16.29
C ARG A 523 -7.50 -56.98 -16.86
N ILE A 524 -7.16 -57.29 -18.12
CA ILE A 524 -5.96 -56.75 -18.79
C ILE A 524 -6.07 -55.22 -18.92
N LEU A 525 -7.24 -54.70 -19.31
CA LEU A 525 -7.50 -53.26 -19.33
C LEU A 525 -7.32 -52.64 -17.93
N GLY A 526 -7.85 -53.29 -16.89
CA GLY A 526 -7.69 -52.84 -15.51
C GLY A 526 -6.22 -52.72 -15.11
N MET A 527 -5.37 -53.69 -15.49
CA MET A 527 -3.93 -53.60 -15.27
C MET A 527 -3.29 -52.42 -16.01
N MET A 528 -3.70 -52.16 -17.26
CA MET A 528 -3.26 -50.98 -18.03
C MET A 528 -3.72 -49.66 -17.39
N LEU A 529 -4.89 -49.62 -16.75
CA LEU A 529 -5.38 -48.42 -16.06
C LEU A 529 -4.66 -48.20 -14.74
N VAL A 530 -4.35 -49.26 -13.99
CA VAL A 530 -3.58 -49.17 -12.75
C VAL A 530 -2.19 -48.61 -13.00
N THR A 531 -1.51 -49.01 -14.08
CA THR A 531 -0.20 -48.44 -14.44
C THR A 531 -0.28 -46.95 -14.79
N VAL A 532 -1.30 -46.54 -15.54
CA VAL A 532 -1.54 -45.10 -15.84
C VAL A 532 -1.87 -44.31 -14.56
N CYS A 533 -2.71 -44.85 -13.68
CA CYS A 533 -3.07 -44.19 -12.42
C CYS A 533 -1.85 -44.07 -11.49
N TRP A 534 -1.02 -45.11 -11.39
CA TRP A 534 0.23 -45.08 -10.62
C TRP A 534 1.14 -43.95 -11.09
N PHE A 535 1.33 -43.83 -12.41
CA PHE A 535 2.13 -42.76 -13.00
C PHE A 535 1.56 -41.38 -12.69
N LEU A 536 0.24 -41.20 -12.86
CA LEU A 536 -0.43 -39.93 -12.56
C LEU A 536 -0.34 -39.56 -11.08
N CYS A 537 -0.45 -40.54 -10.17
CA CYS A 537 -0.21 -40.33 -8.74
C CYS A 537 1.21 -39.83 -8.49
N ALA A 538 2.23 -40.49 -9.05
CA ALA A 538 3.63 -40.10 -8.90
C ALA A 538 3.86 -38.66 -9.42
N TRP A 539 3.31 -38.33 -10.58
CA TRP A 539 3.35 -36.98 -11.13
C TRP A 539 2.65 -35.97 -10.21
N THR A 540 1.44 -36.25 -9.71
CA THR A 540 0.73 -35.33 -8.80
C THR A 540 1.49 -35.06 -7.52
N VAL A 541 2.16 -36.07 -6.96
CA VAL A 541 3.01 -35.91 -5.77
C VAL A 541 4.20 -35.01 -6.09
N GLY A 542 4.88 -35.22 -7.22
CA GLY A 542 5.99 -34.37 -7.65
C GLY A 542 5.58 -32.91 -7.85
N VAL A 543 4.41 -32.68 -8.45
CA VAL A 543 3.83 -31.36 -8.65
C VAL A 543 3.46 -30.69 -7.32
N LEU A 544 2.86 -31.45 -6.38
CA LEU A 544 2.48 -30.92 -5.07
C LEU A 544 3.71 -30.60 -4.21
N GLN A 545 4.80 -31.34 -4.35
CA GLN A 545 6.08 -31.08 -3.70
C GLN A 545 6.78 -29.84 -4.30
N ASN A 546 6.74 -29.67 -5.62
CA ASN A 546 7.29 -28.48 -6.28
C ASN A 546 6.55 -27.20 -5.88
N ARG A 547 5.24 -27.28 -5.62
CA ARG A 547 4.46 -26.18 -5.05
C ARG A 547 4.98 -25.74 -3.69
N GLN A 548 5.39 -26.68 -2.82
CA GLN A 548 5.98 -26.35 -1.52
C GLN A 548 7.34 -25.64 -1.65
N ARG A 549 8.05 -25.84 -2.76
CA ARG A 549 9.32 -25.17 -3.09
C ARG A 549 9.16 -23.88 -3.90
N ASN A 550 7.96 -23.28 -3.92
CA ASN A 550 7.64 -22.05 -4.65
C ASN A 550 7.86 -22.10 -6.18
N VAL A 551 7.82 -23.29 -6.79
CA VAL A 551 7.79 -23.41 -8.27
C VAL A 551 6.32 -23.36 -8.73
N PRO A 552 5.87 -22.31 -9.44
CA PRO A 552 4.47 -22.13 -9.76
C PRO A 552 4.02 -23.02 -10.93
N ILE A 553 2.92 -23.76 -10.72
CA ILE A 553 2.22 -24.57 -11.74
C ILE A 553 1.36 -23.70 -12.66
N LEU A 554 1.06 -22.47 -12.23
CA LEU A 554 0.36 -21.47 -13.03
C LEU A 554 1.40 -20.47 -13.52
N ILE A 555 1.62 -20.45 -14.83
CA ILE A 555 2.51 -19.47 -15.45
C ILE A 555 1.64 -18.29 -15.86
N THR A 556 2.08 -17.09 -15.49
CA THR A 556 1.50 -15.84 -16.00
C THR A 556 2.32 -15.43 -17.21
N SER A 557 1.77 -15.63 -18.38
CA SER A 557 2.37 -15.20 -19.65
C SER A 557 1.80 -13.84 -20.04
N GLN A 558 2.57 -13.06 -20.79
CA GLN A 558 2.17 -11.74 -21.27
C GLN A 558 1.87 -11.81 -22.77
N THR A 559 0.83 -11.10 -23.20
CA THR A 559 0.56 -10.86 -24.62
C THR A 559 1.48 -9.75 -25.15
N VAL A 560 1.51 -9.57 -26.48
CA VAL A 560 2.26 -8.49 -27.14
C VAL A 560 1.79 -7.11 -26.66
N ASP A 561 0.52 -7.00 -26.24
CA ASP A 561 -0.09 -5.79 -25.67
C ASP A 561 0.20 -5.60 -24.17
N GLY A 562 1.09 -6.41 -23.58
CA GLY A 562 1.46 -6.34 -22.16
C GLY A 562 0.40 -6.89 -21.20
N GLN A 563 -0.68 -7.50 -21.70
CA GLN A 563 -1.74 -8.05 -20.86
C GLN A 563 -1.35 -9.42 -20.31
N SER A 564 -1.58 -9.61 -19.02
CA SER A 564 -1.24 -10.86 -18.33
C SER A 564 -2.37 -11.89 -18.44
N PHE A 565 -2.02 -13.14 -18.75
CA PHE A 565 -2.93 -14.28 -18.74
C PHE A 565 -2.31 -15.47 -18.00
N THR A 566 -3.14 -16.18 -17.24
CA THR A 566 -2.72 -17.36 -16.48
C THR A 566 -3.00 -18.63 -17.27
N THR A 567 -2.03 -19.53 -17.38
CA THR A 567 -2.19 -20.86 -17.99
C THR A 567 -1.55 -21.95 -17.13
N CYS A 568 -1.96 -23.22 -17.33
CA CYS A 568 -1.30 -24.36 -16.68
C CYS A 568 0.08 -24.57 -17.32
N SER A 569 1.13 -24.70 -16.51
CA SER A 569 2.49 -25.00 -17.00
C SER A 569 2.53 -26.32 -17.76
N LEU A 570 3.36 -26.38 -18.80
CA LEU A 570 3.66 -27.61 -19.53
C LEU A 570 5.02 -28.13 -19.09
N ASP A 571 5.03 -29.31 -18.48
CA ASP A 571 6.25 -29.91 -17.93
C ASP A 571 6.80 -31.01 -18.85
N CYS A 572 8.05 -31.40 -18.63
CA CYS A 572 8.66 -32.57 -19.28
C CYS A 572 7.81 -33.85 -19.16
N TRP A 573 7.07 -33.97 -18.05
CA TRP A 573 6.11 -35.04 -17.82
C TRP A 573 4.96 -35.07 -18.85
N ASP A 574 4.47 -33.91 -19.29
CA ASP A 574 3.42 -33.82 -20.32
C ASP A 574 3.96 -34.27 -21.70
N TYR A 575 5.23 -34.00 -22.00
CA TYR A 575 5.90 -34.52 -23.21
C TYR A 575 6.07 -36.03 -23.15
N MET A 576 6.55 -36.58 -22.03
CA MET A 576 6.72 -38.03 -21.87
C MET A 576 5.39 -38.77 -22.02
N MET A 577 4.30 -38.21 -21.50
CA MET A 577 2.95 -38.74 -21.68
C MET A 577 2.51 -38.72 -23.13
N SER A 578 2.76 -37.61 -23.85
CA SER A 578 2.46 -37.49 -25.28
C SER A 578 3.23 -38.52 -26.12
N VAL A 579 4.50 -38.76 -25.81
CA VAL A 579 5.32 -39.79 -26.46
C VAL A 579 4.77 -41.19 -26.19
N ALA A 580 4.39 -41.49 -24.94
CA ALA A 580 3.80 -42.78 -24.57
C ALA A 580 2.48 -43.04 -25.31
N GLU A 581 1.61 -42.03 -25.46
CA GLU A 581 0.38 -42.12 -26.24
C GLU A 581 0.65 -42.43 -27.72
N LEU A 582 1.61 -41.73 -28.33
CA LEU A 582 2.01 -41.97 -29.73
C LEU A 582 2.55 -43.39 -29.93
N LEU A 583 3.43 -43.86 -29.05
CA LEU A 583 3.96 -45.23 -29.12
C LEU A 583 2.83 -46.28 -29.00
N PHE A 584 1.87 -46.03 -28.11
CA PHE A 584 0.70 -46.89 -27.93
C PHE A 584 -0.19 -46.93 -29.18
N LEU A 585 -0.45 -45.78 -29.82
CA LEU A 585 -1.21 -45.71 -31.07
C LEU A 585 -0.46 -46.35 -32.25
N CYS A 586 0.86 -46.20 -32.33
CA CYS A 586 1.69 -46.87 -33.31
C CYS A 586 1.63 -48.41 -33.16
N TRP A 587 1.69 -48.90 -31.93
CA TRP A 587 1.44 -50.31 -31.63
C TRP A 587 0.03 -50.75 -32.06
N GLY A 588 -0.99 -49.94 -31.75
CA GLY A 588 -2.36 -50.16 -32.20
C GLY A 588 -2.50 -50.21 -33.73
N SER A 589 -1.78 -49.34 -34.45
CA SER A 589 -1.74 -49.32 -35.92
C SER A 589 -1.07 -50.56 -36.51
N SER A 590 0.00 -51.03 -35.89
CA SER A 590 0.65 -52.31 -36.25
C SER A 590 -0.32 -53.49 -36.11
N LEU A 591 -1.06 -53.55 -34.99
CA LEU A 591 -2.14 -54.54 -34.80
C LEU A 591 -3.24 -54.41 -35.85
N CYS A 592 -3.65 -53.19 -36.20
CA CYS A 592 -4.65 -52.96 -37.25
C CYS A 592 -4.18 -53.52 -38.58
N SER A 593 -2.90 -53.34 -38.93
CA SER A 593 -2.30 -53.86 -40.16
C SER A 593 -2.27 -55.39 -40.17
N ALA A 594 -1.94 -56.02 -39.05
CA ALA A 594 -1.97 -57.49 -38.90
C ALA A 594 -3.39 -58.09 -38.98
N VAL A 595 -4.42 -57.33 -38.62
CA VAL A 595 -5.83 -57.78 -38.65
C VAL A 595 -6.51 -57.52 -40.01
N ARG A 596 -5.93 -56.70 -40.90
CA ARG A 596 -6.49 -56.42 -42.25
C ARG A 596 -6.88 -57.66 -43.07
N PRO A 597 -6.09 -58.76 -43.13
CA PRO A 597 -6.45 -59.93 -43.95
C PRO A 597 -7.58 -60.79 -43.34
N VAL A 598 -8.06 -60.46 -42.14
CA VAL A 598 -9.00 -61.29 -41.40
C VAL A 598 -10.46 -60.96 -41.81
N PRO A 599 -11.22 -61.92 -42.38
CA PRO A 599 -12.63 -61.71 -42.68
C PRO A 599 -13.44 -61.65 -41.38
N SER A 600 -14.19 -60.57 -41.18
CA SER A 600 -14.95 -60.30 -39.96
C SER A 600 -16.40 -59.96 -40.27
N ALA A 601 -17.30 -60.37 -39.38
CA ALA A 601 -18.71 -60.00 -39.47
C ALA A 601 -18.85 -58.47 -39.39
N PHE A 602 -19.62 -57.88 -40.32
CA PHE A 602 -19.94 -56.44 -40.36
C PHE A 602 -18.73 -55.48 -40.55
N HIS A 603 -17.57 -55.97 -41.00
CA HIS A 603 -16.35 -55.15 -41.20
C HIS A 603 -15.92 -54.32 -39.97
N GLU A 604 -16.24 -54.78 -38.77
CA GLU A 604 -15.99 -54.08 -37.51
C GLU A 604 -14.51 -53.68 -37.26
N PRO A 605 -13.50 -54.55 -37.53
CA PRO A 605 -12.08 -54.19 -37.42
C PRO A 605 -11.65 -53.07 -38.38
N ARG A 606 -12.36 -52.88 -39.50
CA ARG A 606 -12.04 -51.79 -40.43
C ARG A 606 -12.32 -50.43 -39.80
N TYR A 607 -13.46 -50.28 -39.13
CA TYR A 607 -13.87 -49.03 -38.48
C TYR A 607 -13.02 -48.69 -37.25
N MET A 608 -12.70 -49.70 -36.44
CA MET A 608 -11.76 -49.54 -35.31
C MET A 608 -10.36 -49.16 -35.79
N GLY A 609 -9.90 -49.73 -36.91
CA GLY A 609 -8.66 -49.33 -37.54
C GLY A 609 -8.68 -47.88 -37.98
N ILE A 610 -9.73 -47.45 -38.69
CA ILE A 610 -9.89 -46.04 -39.11
C ILE A 610 -9.85 -45.10 -37.88
N ALA A 611 -10.51 -45.46 -36.77
CA ALA A 611 -10.49 -44.66 -35.55
C ALA A 611 -9.06 -44.47 -34.99
N ILE A 612 -8.26 -45.54 -34.92
CA ILE A 612 -6.86 -45.46 -34.44
C ILE A 612 -5.98 -44.59 -35.37
N HIS A 613 -6.16 -44.71 -36.69
CA HIS A 613 -5.38 -43.92 -37.64
C HIS A 613 -5.77 -42.43 -37.60
N ASN A 614 -7.07 -42.13 -37.45
CA ASN A 614 -7.55 -40.75 -37.29
C ASN A 614 -6.98 -40.11 -36.03
N GLU A 615 -7.00 -40.81 -34.89
CA GLU A 615 -6.41 -40.31 -33.66
C GLU A 615 -4.90 -40.10 -33.79
N LEU A 616 -4.19 -41.06 -34.39
CA LEU A 616 -2.75 -40.93 -34.61
C LEU A 616 -2.42 -39.70 -35.45
N LEU A 617 -3.18 -39.45 -36.53
CA LEU A 617 -3.00 -38.26 -37.36
C LEU A 617 -3.27 -36.97 -36.57
N LEU A 618 -4.36 -36.91 -35.81
CA LEU A 618 -4.73 -35.73 -35.01
C LEU A 618 -3.73 -35.47 -33.89
N SER A 619 -3.26 -36.51 -33.21
CA SER A 619 -2.25 -36.40 -32.15
C SER A 619 -0.91 -35.91 -32.70
N VAL A 620 -0.44 -36.45 -33.83
CA VAL A 620 0.81 -36.02 -34.46
C VAL A 620 0.70 -34.56 -34.93
N THR A 621 -0.38 -34.19 -35.61
CA THR A 621 -0.57 -32.81 -36.09
C THR A 621 -0.67 -31.81 -34.94
N PHE A 622 -1.36 -32.16 -33.86
CA PHE A 622 -1.44 -31.31 -32.66
C PHE A 622 -0.05 -31.07 -32.04
N GLN A 623 0.79 -32.10 -31.92
CA GLN A 623 2.12 -31.95 -31.34
C GLN A 623 3.12 -31.24 -32.25
N LEU A 624 2.88 -31.19 -33.57
CA LEU A 624 3.69 -30.42 -34.52
C LEU A 624 3.33 -28.93 -34.56
N LEU A 625 2.06 -28.60 -34.30
CA LEU A 625 1.56 -27.21 -34.31
C LEU A 625 1.72 -26.51 -32.97
N ARG A 626 1.84 -27.29 -31.90
CA ARG A 626 2.10 -26.82 -30.54
C ARG A 626 3.56 -26.45 -30.35
#